data_AF-A0A3R6KQR1-F1
#
_entry.id   AF-A0A3R6KQR1-F1
#
_cell.length_a   1.000
_cell.length_b   1.000
_cell.length_c   1.000
_cell.angle_alpha   90.00
_cell.angle_beta   90.00
_cell.angle_gamma   90.00
#
_symmetry.space_group_name_H-M   'P 1'
#
loop_
_entity.id
_entity.type
_entity.pdbx_description
1 polymer ?
#
loop_
_entity_poly.entity_id
_entity_poly.type
_entity_poly.pdbx_seq_one_letter_code
_entity_poly.pdbx_strand_id
1 'polypeptide(L)' 'MDKFIYKIGIVNDVIFVVYTERKENIRLISARIATKTERSIYYDQDSCFN' A
#
# COMPACT_ATOMS: atom_id res chain seq x y z
N MET A 1 13.26 -15.97 7.42
CA MET A 1 12.96 -14.57 7.80
C MET A 1 11.72 -14.15 7.04
N ASP A 2 10.75 -13.51 7.71
CA ASP A 2 9.55 -13.02 7.00
C ASP A 2 9.90 -11.79 6.15
N LYS A 3 9.36 -11.73 4.92
CA LYS A 3 9.50 -10.57 4.04
C LYS A 3 8.35 -9.60 4.30
N PHE A 4 8.66 -8.40 4.77
CA PHE A 4 7.70 -7.33 4.94
C PHE A 4 7.53 -6.56 3.62
N ILE A 5 6.29 -6.30 3.24
CA ILE A 5 5.93 -5.60 2.01
C ILE A 5 5.03 -4.42 2.37
N TYR A 6 5.32 -3.26 1.80
CA TYR A 6 4.46 -2.08 1.88
C TYR A 6 3.84 -1.78 0.52
N LYS A 7 2.57 -1.34 0.51
CA LYS A 7 1.82 -0.95 -0.68
C LYS A 7 0.92 0.24 -0.38
N ILE A 8 0.61 1.03 -1.41
CA ILE A 8 -0.42 2.07 -1.38
C ILE A 8 -1.45 1.70 -2.46
N GLY A 9 -2.73 1.75 -2.11
CA GLY A 9 -3.82 1.40 -3.02
C GLY A 9 -5.13 2.05 -2.61
N ILE A 10 -6.18 1.93 -3.43
CA ILE A 10 -7.51 2.48 -3.13
C ILE A 10 -8.48 1.37 -2.72
N VAL A 11 -9.13 1.56 -1.56
CA VAL A 11 -10.36 0.86 -1.15
C VAL A 11 -11.24 1.90 -0.47
N ASN A 12 -12.20 2.45 -1.21
CA ASN A 12 -13.01 3.64 -0.84
C ASN A 12 -12.20 4.94 -0.63
N ASP A 13 -11.03 4.89 0.03
CA ASP A 13 -10.02 5.95 0.13
C ASP A 13 -8.63 5.34 -0.18
N VAL A 14 -7.60 6.17 -0.30
CA VAL A 14 -6.21 5.73 -0.46
C VAL A 14 -5.69 5.21 0.89
N ILE A 15 -5.23 3.96 0.90
CA ILE A 15 -4.77 3.23 2.09
C ILE A 15 -3.30 2.86 1.91
N PHE A 16 -2.51 3.07 2.96
CA PHE A 16 -1.18 2.50 3.11
C PHE A 16 -1.28 1.19 3.89
N VAL A 17 -0.74 0.12 3.34
CA VAL A 17 -0.75 -1.23 3.95
C VAL A 17 0.65 -1.80 4.12
N VAL A 18 0.86 -2.52 5.21
CA VAL A 18 2.04 -3.37 5.44
C VAL A 18 1.57 -4.78 5.74
N TYR A 19 2.17 -5.75 5.08
CA TYR A 19 1.84 -7.15 5.25
C TYR A 19 3.08 -8.04 5.09
N THR A 20 2.96 -9.30 5.50
CA THR A 20 3.94 -10.34 5.16
C THR A 20 3.28 -11.43 4.32
N GLU A 21 4.05 -11.99 3.40
CA GLU A 21 3.67 -13.16 2.63
C GLU A 21 4.25 -14.41 3.28
N ARG A 22 3.40 -15.40 3.54
CA ARG A 22 3.80 -16.71 4.10
C ARG A 22 3.12 -17.82 3.32
N LYS A 23 3.88 -18.48 2.43
CA LYS A 23 3.35 -19.48 1.49
C LYS A 23 2.19 -18.87 0.69
N GLU A 24 0.99 -19.44 0.79
CA GLU A 24 -0.23 -18.98 0.12
C GLU A 24 -1.08 -18.02 0.96
N ASN A 25 -0.57 -17.57 2.12
CA ASN A 25 -1.30 -16.67 3.01
C ASN A 25 -0.65 -15.28 3.06
N ILE A 26 -1.51 -14.27 3.17
CA ILE A 26 -1.12 -12.88 3.46
C ILE A 26 -1.52 -12.58 4.91
N ARG A 27 -0.56 -12.15 5.72
CA ARG A 27 -0.83 -11.59 7.05
C ARG A 27 -0.75 -10.08 6.98
N LEU A 28 -1.90 -9.42 7.05
CA LEU A 28 -1.95 -7.96 7.21
C LEU A 28 -1.37 -7.59 8.57
N ILE A 29 -0.45 -6.63 8.58
CA ILE A 29 0.21 -6.12 9.80
C ILE A 29 -0.33 -4.74 10.14
N SER A 30 -0.52 -3.89 9.12
CA SER A 30 -1.06 -2.55 9.28
C SER A 30 -1.85 -2.15 8.05
N ALA A 31 -2.98 -1.46 8.27
CA ALA A 31 -3.72 -0.74 7.26
C ALA A 31 -4.19 0.59 7.86
N ARG A 32 -3.90 1.69 7.18
CA ARG A 32 -4.33 3.02 7.60
C ARG A 32 -4.58 3.90 6.39
N ILE A 33 -5.37 4.95 6.59
CA ILE A 33 -5.53 6.01 5.61
C ILE A 33 -4.15 6.60 5.27
N ALA A 34 -3.91 6.77 3.97
CA ALA A 34 -2.68 7.38 3.48
C ALA A 34 -2.58 8.84 3.93
N THR A 35 -1.39 9.26 4.30
CA THR A 35 -1.07 10.66 4.55
C THR A 35 -1.16 11.47 3.26
N LYS A 36 -1.21 12.81 3.36
CA LYS A 36 -1.22 13.67 2.16
C LYS A 36 -0.05 13.40 1.22
N THR A 37 1.16 13.16 1.76
CA THR A 37 2.35 12.85 0.97
C THR A 37 2.23 11.50 0.25
N GLU A 38 1.77 10.46 0.94
CA GLU A 38 1.55 9.13 0.35
C GLU A 38 0.45 9.15 -0.72
N ARG A 39 -0.60 9.95 -0.52
CA ARG A 39 -1.62 10.19 -1.56
C ARG A 39 -1.03 10.87 -2.79
N SER A 40 -0.18 11.89 -2.62
CA SER A 40 0.50 12.54 -3.75
C SER A 40 1.29 11.50 -4.54
N ILE A 41 2.12 10.69 -3.87
CA ILE A 41 2.90 9.64 -4.52
C ILE A 41 2.02 8.67 -5.33
N TYR A 42 0.87 8.28 -4.78
CA TYR A 42 -0.08 7.40 -5.48
C TYR A 42 -0.62 8.03 -6.78
N TYR A 43 -0.99 9.31 -6.75
CA TYR A 43 -1.53 10.01 -7.94
C TYR A 43 -0.43 10.48 -8.92
N ASP A 44 0.75 10.81 -8.41
CA ASP A 44 1.92 11.18 -9.22
C ASP A 44 2.41 9.98 -10.03
N GLN A 45 2.25 8.75 -9.51
CA GLN A 45 2.52 7.52 -10.26
C GLN A 45 1.56 7.30 -11.44
N ASP A 46 0.28 7.67 -11.29
CA ASP A 46 -0.73 7.56 -12.36
C ASP A 46 -0.48 8.58 -13.49
N SER A 47 0.08 9.74 -13.13
CA SER A 47 0.38 10.84 -14.05
C SER A 47 1.54 10.59 -15.01
N CYS A 48 2.37 9.57 -14.76
CA CYS A 48 3.49 9.19 -15.62
C CYS A 48 3.11 8.16 -16.72
N PHE A 49 1.84 7.76 -16.79
CA PHE A 49 1.29 6.83 -17.78
C PHE A 49 0.25 7.47 -18.72
N ASN A 50 0.13 8.80 -18.72
CA ASN A 50 -0.64 9.57 -19.72
C ASN A 50 0.28 10.35 -20.66
#